data_AF-Q05YJ5-F1
#
_entry.id   AF-Q05YJ5-F1
#
_cell.length_a   1.000
_cell.length_b   1.000
_cell.length_c   1.000
_cell.angle_alpha   90.00
_cell.angle_beta   90.00
_cell.angle_gamma   90.00
#
_symmetry.space_group_name_H-M   'P 1'
#
loop_
_entity.id
_entity.type
_entity.pdbx_description
1 polymer ?
#
loop_
_entity_poly.entity_id
_entity_poly.type
_entity_poly.pdbx_seq_one_letter_code
_entity_poly.pdbx_strand_id
1 'polypeptide(L)'
;MKKDQPSLNLRAVDAHLERGDYGQALELLTPLVDLHPISTPAGSQVRFLMITSWMGQGQNEQALTMARALSRSGDVDKRQQAKQLVNILDAPSLERPDSWTMRLPPLEVTATGGSPPAVSSQRRSRKPKPPPPPPTGPTRAPAVGFAVVVIAVLAGLTLLLSGCVRIDADLELTGPDRMELTWQVQSINDQPMPWQRRFEQNLRRELPQLHIEHPSPGRQRITPGVQSSRDLNLLLQTMVTLAGRSAGVEQLPPPEFNLVERNWLVGIEQHLHLNLDLRHLPDIPGLEVNLRIDHGQIQHTVHSGEQVELDQSRWRWSPLGLGSLLIVVLMGCSLLLQGVRRKLGFGFPELPA
;
A
#
# COMPACT_ATOMS: atom_id res chain seq x y z
N MET A 1 9.44 -36.27 14.48
CA MET A 1 8.70 -36.49 15.75
C MET A 1 8.07 -35.16 16.17
N LYS A 2 6.78 -34.94 15.88
CA LYS A 2 6.02 -33.82 16.45
C LYS A 2 5.77 -34.16 17.92
N LYS A 3 6.48 -33.51 18.85
CA LYS A 3 6.13 -33.58 20.27
C LYS A 3 4.81 -32.82 20.43
N ASP A 4 3.78 -33.52 20.90
CA ASP A 4 2.56 -32.92 21.43
C ASP A 4 2.94 -31.87 22.47
N GLN A 5 2.83 -30.59 22.10
CA GLN A 5 2.93 -29.50 23.06
C GLN A 5 1.55 -29.34 23.70
N PRO A 6 1.45 -29.34 25.04
CA PRO A 6 0.17 -29.15 25.72
C PRO A 6 -0.43 -27.79 25.30
N SER A 7 -1.73 -27.79 25.00
CA SER A 7 -2.46 -26.58 24.61
C SER A 7 -2.39 -25.55 25.73
N LEU A 8 -1.80 -24.39 25.44
CA LEU A 8 -1.71 -23.27 26.37
C LEU A 8 -3.11 -22.68 26.60
N ASN A 9 -3.68 -22.84 27.80
CA ASN A 9 -4.98 -22.26 28.15
C ASN A 9 -4.78 -20.90 28.84
N LEU A 10 -5.04 -19.81 28.11
CA LEU A 10 -4.82 -18.44 28.57
C LEU A 10 -6.09 -17.70 29.02
N ARG A 11 -7.26 -18.34 28.99
CA ARG A 11 -8.55 -17.66 29.24
C ARG A 11 -8.61 -16.92 30.58
N ALA A 12 -8.02 -17.49 31.63
CA ALA A 12 -7.98 -16.85 32.95
C ALA A 12 -7.04 -15.64 32.97
N VAL A 13 -5.90 -15.72 32.26
CA VAL A 13 -4.95 -14.61 32.12
C VAL A 13 -5.60 -13.44 31.37
N ASP A 14 -6.26 -13.72 30.25
CA ASP A 14 -6.92 -12.72 29.42
C ASP A 14 -8.00 -11.97 30.22
N ALA A 15 -8.80 -12.68 31.04
CA ALA A 15 -9.81 -12.08 31.89
C ALA A 15 -9.24 -11.14 32.97
N HIS A 16 -8.02 -11.36 33.45
CA HIS A 16 -7.35 -10.44 34.37
C HIS A 16 -6.74 -9.25 33.62
N LEU A 17 -6.17 -9.47 32.44
CA LEU A 17 -5.65 -8.38 31.60
C LEU A 17 -6.75 -7.40 31.17
N GLU A 18 -7.92 -7.91 30.78
CA GLU A 18 -9.09 -7.08 30.40
C GLU A 18 -9.61 -6.22 31.57
N ARG A 19 -9.42 -6.66 32.81
CA ARG A 19 -9.80 -5.91 34.02
C ARG A 19 -8.71 -4.96 34.52
N GLY A 20 -7.51 -5.03 33.95
CA GLY A 20 -6.33 -4.30 34.43
C GLY A 20 -5.66 -4.89 35.67
N ASP A 21 -6.02 -6.13 36.05
CA ASP A 21 -5.45 -6.84 37.21
C ASP A 21 -4.10 -7.50 36.84
N TYR A 22 -3.13 -6.70 36.40
CA TYR A 22 -1.85 -7.18 35.85
C TYR A 22 -1.03 -8.05 36.83
N GLY A 23 -1.20 -7.85 38.14
CA GLY A 23 -0.50 -8.65 39.16
C GLY A 23 -0.98 -10.10 39.21
N GLN A 24 -2.29 -10.28 39.16
CA GLN A 24 -2.92 -11.60 39.10
C GLN A 24 -2.59 -12.30 37.77
N ALA A 25 -2.52 -11.56 36.67
CA ALA A 25 -2.06 -12.09 35.39
C ALA A 25 -0.60 -12.61 35.46
N LEU A 26 0.30 -11.88 36.14
CA LEU A 26 1.70 -12.31 36.31
C LEU A 26 1.84 -13.55 37.19
N GLU A 27 1.06 -13.66 38.27
CA GLU A 27 1.05 -14.86 39.14
C GLU A 27 0.68 -16.12 38.34
N LEU A 28 -0.29 -16.01 37.42
CA LEU A 28 -0.70 -17.12 36.55
C LEU A 28 0.32 -17.42 35.44
N LEU A 29 1.01 -16.40 34.92
CA LEU A 29 1.99 -16.56 33.83
C LEU A 29 3.34 -17.08 34.33
N THR A 30 3.77 -16.73 35.54
CA THR A 30 5.06 -17.13 36.12
C THR A 30 5.34 -18.64 36.05
N PRO A 31 4.45 -19.55 36.49
CA PRO A 31 4.71 -20.99 36.41
C PRO A 31 4.73 -21.54 34.98
N LEU A 32 4.14 -20.82 34.01
CA LEU A 32 4.13 -21.23 32.60
C LEU A 32 5.47 -20.97 31.90
N VAL A 33 6.33 -20.12 32.46
CA VAL A 33 7.65 -19.79 31.91
C VAL A 33 8.58 -21.00 31.93
N ASP A 34 8.50 -21.82 32.98
CA ASP A 34 9.31 -23.02 33.17
C ASP A 34 8.84 -24.18 32.28
N LEU A 35 7.53 -24.25 32.01
CA LEU A 35 6.93 -25.27 31.15
C LEU A 35 7.17 -25.02 29.66
N HIS A 36 7.35 -23.75 29.27
CA HIS A 36 7.49 -23.36 27.87
C HIS A 36 8.79 -22.59 27.59
N PRO A 37 9.79 -23.24 26.94
CA PRO A 37 11.04 -22.60 26.57
C PRO A 37 10.83 -21.38 25.66
N ILE A 38 11.70 -20.38 25.81
CA ILE A 38 11.62 -19.09 25.10
C ILE A 38 11.63 -19.24 23.57
N SER A 39 12.32 -20.26 23.04
CA SER A 39 12.41 -20.54 21.60
C SER A 39 11.12 -21.10 20.99
N THR A 40 10.13 -21.48 21.81
CA THR A 40 8.85 -22.00 21.32
C THR A 40 7.85 -20.87 21.10
N PRO A 41 6.94 -20.97 20.11
CA PRO A 41 5.90 -19.96 19.90
C PRO A 41 5.01 -19.74 21.14
N ALA A 42 4.64 -20.82 21.83
CA ALA A 42 3.87 -20.75 23.08
C ALA A 42 4.65 -20.03 24.20
N GLY A 43 5.94 -20.35 24.39
CA GLY A 43 6.78 -19.71 25.38
C GLY A 43 7.07 -18.24 25.07
N SER A 44 7.15 -17.87 23.78
CA SER A 44 7.22 -16.47 23.35
C SER A 44 5.92 -15.73 23.70
N GLN A 45 4.76 -16.33 23.44
CA GLN A 45 3.46 -15.72 23.72
C GLN A 45 3.25 -15.44 25.22
N VAL A 46 3.58 -16.39 26.10
CA VAL A 46 3.54 -16.19 27.56
C VAL A 46 4.37 -14.97 27.98
N ARG A 47 5.59 -14.84 27.44
CA ARG A 47 6.50 -13.73 27.77
C ARG A 47 6.02 -12.39 27.21
N PHE A 48 5.34 -12.35 26.06
CA PHE A 48 4.67 -11.13 25.57
C PHE A 48 3.54 -10.68 26.50
N LEU A 49 2.76 -11.61 27.04
CA LEU A 49 1.72 -11.29 28.02
C LEU A 49 2.34 -10.77 29.33
N MET A 50 3.46 -11.34 29.78
CA MET A 50 4.20 -10.82 30.93
C MET A 50 4.73 -9.40 30.69
N ILE A 51 5.30 -9.13 29.50
CA ILE A 51 5.72 -7.77 29.11
C ILE A 51 4.54 -6.80 29.19
N THR A 52 3.38 -7.20 28.67
CA THR A 52 2.14 -6.40 28.74
C THR A 52 1.73 -6.10 30.17
N SER A 53 1.76 -7.10 31.05
CA SER A 53 1.47 -6.92 32.47
C SER A 53 2.47 -6.00 33.18
N TRP A 54 3.77 -6.13 32.91
CA TRP A 54 4.79 -5.26 33.51
C TRP A 54 4.67 -3.81 33.05
N MET A 55 4.40 -3.57 31.75
CA MET A 55 4.09 -2.24 31.24
C MET A 55 2.86 -1.64 31.93
N GLY A 56 1.80 -2.43 32.12
CA GLY A 56 0.58 -2.01 32.82
C GLY A 56 0.81 -1.63 34.29
N GLN A 57 1.84 -2.19 34.94
CA GLN A 57 2.25 -1.83 36.31
C GLN A 57 3.29 -0.70 36.38
N GLY A 58 3.74 -0.16 35.24
CA GLY A 58 4.81 0.83 35.18
C GLY A 58 6.21 0.25 35.42
N GLN A 59 6.39 -1.07 35.38
CA GLN A 59 7.67 -1.76 35.57
C GLN A 59 8.42 -1.90 34.24
N ASN A 60 8.72 -0.77 33.60
CA ASN A 60 9.28 -0.72 32.24
C ASN A 60 10.65 -1.41 32.12
N GLU A 61 11.48 -1.38 33.17
CA GLU A 61 12.79 -2.05 33.20
C GLU A 61 12.69 -3.58 33.05
N GLN A 62 11.71 -4.20 33.71
CA GLN A 62 11.47 -5.65 33.64
C GLN A 62 10.92 -6.04 32.26
N ALA A 63 9.99 -5.23 31.74
CA ALA A 63 9.45 -5.36 30.39
C ALA A 63 10.56 -5.28 29.32
N LEU A 64 11.46 -4.28 29.43
CA LEU A 64 12.57 -4.06 28.51
C LEU A 64 13.57 -5.22 28.53
N THR A 65 13.91 -5.72 29.72
CA THR A 65 14.82 -6.86 29.88
C THR A 65 14.26 -8.12 29.21
N MET A 66 12.97 -8.40 29.40
CA MET A 66 12.31 -9.54 28.76
C MET A 66 12.18 -9.36 27.24
N ALA A 67 11.87 -8.15 26.77
CA ALA A 67 11.82 -7.84 25.34
C ALA A 67 13.20 -8.03 24.66
N ARG A 68 14.30 -7.65 25.32
CA ARG A 68 15.68 -7.90 24.86
C ARG A 68 16.07 -9.39 24.85
N ALA A 69 15.46 -10.21 25.71
CA ALA A 69 15.63 -11.66 25.65
C ALA A 69 14.88 -12.25 24.44
N LEU A 70 13.61 -11.85 24.24
CA LEU A 70 12.80 -12.30 23.11
C LEU A 70 13.33 -11.84 21.74
N SER A 71 13.98 -10.69 21.65
CA SER A 71 14.57 -10.22 20.39
C SER A 71 15.75 -11.09 19.93
N ARG A 72 16.41 -11.79 20.86
CA ARG A 72 17.54 -12.70 20.61
C ARG A 72 17.11 -14.15 20.44
N SER A 73 16.09 -14.59 21.17
CA SER A 73 15.59 -15.97 21.14
C SER A 73 14.07 -16.00 21.00
N GLY A 74 13.59 -16.52 19.89
CA GLY A 74 12.18 -16.63 19.58
C GLY A 74 11.96 -16.97 18.11
N ASP A 75 10.71 -17.19 17.74
CA ASP A 75 10.31 -17.34 16.34
C ASP A 75 10.69 -16.09 15.51
N VAL A 76 10.84 -16.21 14.19
CA VAL A 76 11.22 -15.08 13.31
C VAL A 76 10.28 -13.89 13.50
N ASP A 77 8.97 -14.11 13.46
CA ASP A 77 7.96 -13.06 13.58
C ASP A 77 7.95 -12.45 14.99
N LYS A 78 8.04 -13.31 16.02
CA LYS A 78 8.04 -12.91 17.42
C LYS A 78 9.31 -12.13 17.80
N ARG A 79 10.47 -12.47 17.20
CA ARG A 79 11.72 -11.70 17.35
C ARG A 79 11.58 -10.29 16.79
N GLN A 80 10.92 -10.13 15.64
CA GLN A 80 10.72 -8.82 15.04
C GLN A 80 9.78 -7.95 15.90
N GLN A 81 8.69 -8.52 16.42
CA GLN A 81 7.80 -7.85 17.38
C GLN A 81 8.55 -7.43 18.66
N ALA A 82 9.42 -8.29 19.18
CA ALA A 82 10.22 -7.97 20.36
C ALA A 82 11.23 -6.83 20.10
N LYS A 83 11.85 -6.76 18.92
CA LYS A 83 12.73 -5.64 18.54
C LYS A 83 11.98 -4.31 18.51
N GLN A 84 10.75 -4.30 17.99
CA GLN A 84 9.89 -3.10 18.01
C GLN A 84 9.58 -2.66 19.43
N LEU A 85 9.23 -3.59 20.33
CA LEU A 85 9.00 -3.28 21.74
C LEU A 85 10.25 -2.74 22.43
N VAL A 86 11.44 -3.28 22.14
CA VAL A 86 12.70 -2.72 22.66
C VAL A 86 12.85 -1.28 22.20
N ASN A 87 12.66 -0.98 20.92
CA ASN A 87 12.78 0.40 20.42
C ASN A 87 11.80 1.37 21.10
N ILE A 88 10.58 0.91 21.43
CA ILE A 88 9.57 1.74 22.11
C ILE A 88 9.94 1.94 23.58
N LEU A 89 10.32 0.88 24.28
CA LEU A 89 10.62 0.91 25.72
C LEU A 89 11.96 1.57 26.04
N ASP A 90 12.93 1.52 25.13
CA ASP A 90 14.25 2.14 25.26
C ASP A 90 14.27 3.60 24.76
N ALA A 91 13.13 4.09 24.24
CA ALA A 91 13.04 5.46 23.75
C ALA A 91 13.20 6.46 24.91
N PRO A 92 14.04 7.50 24.75
CA PRO A 92 14.22 8.49 25.80
C PRO A 92 12.92 9.25 26.01
N SER A 93 12.55 9.47 27.28
CA SER A 93 11.45 10.37 27.61
C SER A 93 11.81 11.78 27.15
N LEU A 94 11.00 12.35 26.26
CA LEU A 94 11.17 13.73 25.83
C LEU A 94 10.94 14.66 27.03
N GLU A 95 11.94 15.48 27.34
CA GLU A 95 11.77 16.56 28.31
C GLU A 95 10.73 17.54 27.75
N ARG A 96 9.59 17.65 28.43
CA ARG A 96 8.57 18.64 28.05
C ARG A 96 9.10 20.03 28.41
N PRO A 97 9.22 20.97 27.46
CA PRO A 97 9.63 22.33 27.76
C PRO A 97 8.69 22.97 28.77
N ASP A 98 9.23 23.71 29.75
CA ASP A 98 8.43 24.38 30.77
C ASP A 98 7.40 25.35 30.16
N SER A 99 7.67 25.91 28.99
CA SER A 99 6.76 26.75 28.21
C SER A 99 5.47 26.03 27.75
N TRP A 100 5.47 24.70 27.70
CA TRP A 100 4.32 23.88 27.29
C TRP A 100 3.50 23.38 28.48
N THR A 101 4.00 23.55 29.70
CA THR A 101 3.29 23.24 30.94
C THR A 101 2.97 24.53 31.66
N MET A 102 1.69 24.92 31.65
CA MET A 102 1.21 25.99 32.52
C MET A 102 1.32 25.50 33.98
N ARG A 103 2.43 25.81 34.65
CA ARG A 103 2.55 25.60 36.10
C ARG A 103 1.57 26.57 36.76
N LEU A 104 0.48 26.06 37.33
CA LEU A 104 -0.36 26.91 38.18
C LEU A 104 0.53 27.47 39.28
N PRO A 105 0.55 28.80 39.50
CA PRO A 105 1.24 29.38 40.63
C PRO A 105 0.73 28.68 41.90
N PRO A 106 1.62 28.33 42.85
CA PRO A 106 1.16 27.89 44.15
C PRO A 106 0.26 28.99 44.69
N LEU A 107 -1.00 28.65 44.97
CA LEU A 107 -1.91 29.56 45.64
C LEU A 107 -1.34 29.79 47.04
N GLU A 108 -0.71 30.95 47.27
CA GLU A 108 -0.39 31.38 48.62
C GLU A 108 -1.70 31.61 49.35
N VAL A 109 -2.13 30.61 50.11
CA VAL A 109 -3.24 30.76 51.05
C VAL A 109 -2.73 31.62 52.20
N THR A 110 -2.73 32.94 52.00
CA THR A 110 -2.59 33.89 53.10
C THR A 110 -3.90 33.82 53.89
N ALA A 111 -3.89 32.98 54.93
CA ALA A 111 -4.93 32.99 55.94
C ALA A 111 -4.82 34.31 56.71
N THR A 112 -5.56 35.33 56.28
CA THR A 112 -5.73 36.55 57.06
C THR A 112 -6.63 36.21 58.25
N GLY A 113 -6.02 35.88 59.38
CA GLY A 113 -6.71 35.60 60.64
C GLY A 113 -5.82 34.85 61.61
N GLY A 114 -5.15 35.57 62.49
CA GLY A 114 -4.16 35.03 63.42
C GLY A 114 -4.71 33.96 64.37
N SER A 115 -4.11 32.78 64.32
CA SER A 115 -3.99 31.85 65.44
C SER A 115 -2.88 30.85 65.11
N PRO A 116 -2.08 30.41 66.10
CA PRO A 116 -0.96 29.50 65.84
C PRO A 116 -1.47 28.16 65.28
N PRO A 117 -0.66 27.45 64.46
CA PRO A 117 -1.09 26.19 63.88
C PRO A 117 -1.28 25.18 65.01
N ALA A 118 -2.53 24.82 65.26
CA ALA A 118 -2.83 23.64 66.05
C ALA A 118 -2.30 22.43 65.27
N VAL A 119 -1.53 21.59 65.95
CA VAL A 119 -1.13 20.27 65.45
C VAL A 119 -2.41 19.45 65.26
N SER A 120 -3.02 19.53 64.08
CA SER A 120 -4.14 18.69 63.73
C SER A 120 -3.56 17.37 63.23
N SER A 121 -3.55 16.38 64.11
CA SER A 121 -3.59 14.98 63.71
C SER A 121 -4.56 14.83 62.54
N GLN A 122 -4.19 14.03 61.53
CA GLN A 122 -5.05 13.69 60.40
C GLN A 122 -6.36 13.08 60.90
N ARG A 123 -7.31 13.95 61.24
CA ARG A 123 -8.69 13.57 61.41
C ARG A 123 -9.17 13.39 59.98
N ARG A 124 -9.24 12.13 59.54
CA ARG A 124 -9.92 11.70 58.32
C ARG A 124 -11.09 12.65 58.10
N SER A 125 -10.98 13.51 57.10
CA SER A 125 -12.04 14.41 56.71
C SER A 125 -13.28 13.56 56.56
N ARG A 126 -14.21 13.67 57.53
CA ARG A 126 -15.59 13.21 57.38
C ARG A 126 -16.21 14.12 56.34
N LYS A 127 -15.86 13.86 55.06
CA LYS A 127 -16.65 14.35 53.94
C LYS A 127 -18.07 13.83 54.18
N PRO A 128 -19.11 14.66 54.05
CA PRO A 128 -20.48 14.18 53.99
C PRO A 128 -20.53 13.03 52.99
N LYS A 129 -21.22 11.95 53.35
CA LYS A 129 -21.36 10.78 52.47
C LYS A 129 -21.90 11.30 51.14
N PRO A 130 -21.28 10.94 50.00
CA PRO A 130 -21.75 11.42 48.70
C PRO A 130 -23.25 11.10 48.57
N PRO A 131 -24.05 12.01 48.00
CA PRO A 131 -25.46 11.74 47.79
C PRO A 131 -25.60 10.42 47.04
N PRO A 132 -26.66 9.63 47.35
CA PRO A 132 -26.87 8.37 46.66
C PRO A 132 -26.83 8.63 45.15
N PRO A 133 -26.14 7.78 44.37
CA PRO A 133 -26.15 7.93 42.93
C PRO A 133 -27.62 8.03 42.48
N PRO A 134 -27.94 8.93 41.53
CA PRO A 134 -29.29 8.97 40.98
C PRO A 134 -29.68 7.54 40.58
N PRO A 135 -30.97 7.16 40.65
CA PRO A 135 -31.40 5.83 40.25
C PRO A 135 -31.16 5.67 38.74
N THR A 136 -29.92 5.36 38.37
CA THR A 136 -29.58 4.78 37.09
C THR A 136 -30.12 3.37 37.21
N GLY A 137 -31.33 3.16 36.68
CA GLY A 137 -31.83 1.81 36.46
C GLY A 137 -30.77 0.97 35.71
N PRO A 138 -30.90 -0.36 35.71
CA PRO A 138 -29.94 -1.21 35.00
C PRO A 138 -29.76 -0.68 33.59
N THR A 139 -28.51 -0.40 33.21
CA THR A 139 -28.15 0.06 31.86
C THR A 139 -28.65 -1.00 30.91
N ARG A 140 -29.82 -0.76 30.31
CA ARG A 140 -30.37 -1.71 29.35
C ARG A 140 -29.40 -1.73 28.19
N ALA A 141 -28.87 -2.90 27.88
CA ALA A 141 -28.14 -3.09 26.64
C ALA A 141 -29.01 -2.54 25.49
N PRO A 142 -28.41 -1.87 24.50
CA PRO A 142 -29.17 -1.32 23.39
C PRO A 142 -30.11 -2.38 22.83
N ALA A 143 -31.39 -2.04 22.67
CA ALA A 143 -32.38 -2.96 22.15
C ALA A 143 -31.91 -3.53 20.81
N VAL A 144 -32.28 -4.78 20.49
CA VAL A 144 -31.86 -5.49 19.27
C VAL A 144 -32.04 -4.64 18.00
N GLY A 145 -33.06 -3.77 17.97
CA GLY A 145 -33.27 -2.81 16.87
C GLY A 145 -32.14 -1.79 16.66
N PHE A 146 -31.49 -1.30 17.72
CA PHE A 146 -30.34 -0.39 17.60
C PHE A 146 -29.11 -1.12 17.03
N ALA A 147 -28.87 -2.37 17.43
CA ALA A 147 -27.80 -3.18 16.86
C ALA A 147 -28.02 -3.41 15.35
N VAL A 148 -29.26 -3.66 14.92
CA VAL A 148 -29.59 -3.78 13.49
C VAL A 148 -29.35 -2.48 12.74
N VAL A 149 -29.72 -1.33 13.30
CA VAL A 149 -29.46 -0.02 12.67
C VAL A 149 -27.97 0.27 12.59
N VAL A 150 -27.19 0.02 13.64
CA VAL A 150 -25.74 0.21 13.63
C VAL A 150 -25.07 -0.75 12.64
N ILE A 151 -25.49 -2.01 12.57
CA ILE A 151 -25.00 -2.96 11.58
C ILE A 151 -25.39 -2.52 10.17
N ALA A 152 -26.60 -2.02 9.93
CA ALA A 152 -27.03 -1.52 8.63
C ALA A 152 -26.26 -0.24 8.21
N VAL A 153 -26.01 0.68 9.15
CA VAL A 153 -25.23 1.89 8.93
C VAL A 153 -23.76 1.56 8.72
N LEU A 154 -23.18 0.66 9.51
CA LEU A 154 -21.80 0.20 9.32
C LEU A 154 -21.65 -0.60 8.03
N ALA A 155 -22.61 -1.47 7.70
CA ALA A 155 -22.63 -2.18 6.42
C ALA A 155 -22.74 -1.19 5.25
N GLY A 156 -23.62 -0.19 5.36
CA GLY A 156 -23.75 0.91 4.41
C GLY A 156 -22.47 1.73 4.28
N LEU A 157 -21.80 2.06 5.39
CA LEU A 157 -20.52 2.77 5.39
C LEU A 157 -19.39 1.92 4.81
N THR A 158 -19.32 0.61 5.11
CA THR A 158 -18.35 -0.29 4.49
C THR A 158 -18.60 -0.46 3.00
N LEU A 159 -19.86 -0.37 2.56
CA LEU A 159 -20.23 -0.36 1.14
C LEU A 159 -19.83 0.97 0.49
N LEU A 160 -20.00 2.10 1.18
CA LEU A 160 -19.62 3.43 0.68
C LEU A 160 -18.09 3.64 0.66
N LEU A 161 -17.36 3.02 1.59
CA LEU A 161 -15.89 3.01 1.65
C LEU A 161 -15.26 1.95 0.75
N SER A 162 -16.06 1.18 0.00
CA SER A 162 -15.57 0.13 -0.90
C SER A 162 -14.95 0.66 -2.20
N GLY A 163 -14.96 1.98 -2.37
CA GLY A 163 -14.18 2.68 -3.37
C GLY A 163 -12.71 2.82 -2.92
N CYS A 164 -11.90 1.82 -3.27
CA CYS A 164 -10.55 1.64 -2.74
C CYS A 164 -9.64 0.93 -3.79
N VAL A 165 -9.87 1.20 -5.08
CA VAL A 165 -9.19 0.50 -6.18
C VAL A 165 -8.29 1.45 -6.93
N ARG A 166 -7.02 1.09 -6.98
CA ARG A 166 -6.05 1.67 -7.91
C ARG A 166 -5.85 0.73 -9.09
N ILE A 167 -5.95 1.26 -10.30
CA ILE A 167 -5.65 0.56 -11.54
C ILE A 167 -4.46 1.25 -12.18
N ASP A 168 -3.36 0.53 -12.38
CA ASP A 168 -2.18 1.02 -13.10
C ASP A 168 -2.10 0.28 -14.44
N ALA A 169 -2.03 1.03 -15.55
CA ALA A 169 -1.90 0.51 -16.90
C ALA A 169 -0.59 1.03 -17.51
N ASP A 170 0.37 0.14 -17.67
CA ASP A 170 1.69 0.42 -18.23
C ASP A 170 1.73 -0.04 -19.70
N LEU A 171 1.81 0.91 -20.63
CA LEU A 171 1.95 0.67 -22.07
C LEU A 171 3.39 0.93 -22.51
N GLU A 172 3.99 -0.05 -23.17
CA GLU A 172 5.35 0.02 -23.67
C GLU A 172 5.44 -0.27 -25.16
N LEU A 173 6.10 0.61 -25.92
CA LEU A 173 6.38 0.40 -27.34
C LEU A 173 7.71 -0.34 -27.52
N THR A 174 7.66 -1.66 -27.65
CA THR A 174 8.84 -2.52 -27.82
C THR A 174 9.41 -2.48 -29.25
N GLY A 175 8.54 -2.38 -30.26
CA GLY A 175 8.88 -2.50 -31.68
C GLY A 175 8.00 -1.64 -32.58
N PRO A 176 8.27 -1.63 -33.90
CA PRO A 176 7.29 -1.21 -34.90
C PRO A 176 6.08 -2.13 -34.79
N ASP A 177 4.89 -1.55 -34.59
CA ASP A 177 3.61 -2.23 -34.37
C ASP A 177 3.68 -3.36 -33.33
N ARG A 178 4.53 -3.20 -32.31
CA ARG A 178 4.70 -4.19 -31.24
C ARG A 178 4.70 -3.49 -29.90
N MET A 179 3.68 -3.78 -29.12
CA MET A 179 3.43 -3.14 -27.85
C MET A 179 3.10 -4.15 -26.78
N GLU A 180 3.49 -3.85 -25.56
CA GLU A 180 3.13 -4.62 -24.39
C GLU A 180 2.32 -3.73 -23.45
N LEU A 181 1.20 -4.25 -22.96
CA LEU A 181 0.32 -3.53 -22.04
C LEU A 181 0.15 -4.35 -20.77
N THR A 182 0.72 -3.89 -19.67
CA THR A 182 0.56 -4.52 -18.36
C THR A 182 -0.51 -3.80 -17.57
N TRP A 183 -1.47 -4.53 -17.03
CA TRP A 183 -2.48 -3.98 -16.11
C TRP A 183 -2.24 -4.49 -14.70
N GLN A 184 -2.29 -3.59 -13.73
CA GLN A 184 -2.23 -3.93 -12.31
C GLN A 184 -3.47 -3.36 -11.62
N VAL A 185 -4.19 -4.22 -10.93
CA VAL A 185 -5.34 -3.84 -10.11
C VAL A 185 -4.96 -4.07 -8.66
N GLN A 186 -4.98 -3.01 -7.86
CA GLN A 186 -4.66 -3.07 -6.44
C GLN A 186 -5.84 -2.58 -5.60
N SER A 187 -6.20 -3.39 -4.61
CA SER A 187 -7.09 -3.01 -3.52
C SER A 187 -6.30 -2.36 -2.39
N ILE A 188 -6.75 -1.22 -1.87
CA ILE A 188 -6.11 -0.52 -0.73
C ILE A 188 -6.01 -1.41 0.51
N ASN A 189 -6.96 -2.32 0.71
CA ASN A 189 -7.01 -3.19 1.90
C ASN A 189 -6.26 -4.51 1.70
N ASP A 190 -5.48 -4.67 0.61
CA ASP A 190 -4.77 -5.91 0.25
C ASP A 190 -5.68 -7.16 0.31
N GLN A 191 -6.97 -6.99 0.03
CA GLN A 191 -7.92 -8.09 -0.09
C GLN A 191 -8.64 -8.04 -1.44
N PRO A 192 -8.82 -9.18 -2.12
CA PRO A 192 -9.44 -9.22 -3.44
C PRO A 192 -10.92 -8.88 -3.33
N MET A 193 -11.32 -7.80 -4.00
CA MET A 193 -12.68 -7.28 -3.97
C MET A 193 -13.66 -8.20 -4.73
N PRO A 194 -14.97 -8.16 -4.42
CA PRO A 194 -15.97 -8.97 -5.13
C PRO A 194 -15.97 -8.72 -6.65
N TRP A 195 -15.90 -7.46 -7.08
CA TRP A 195 -15.85 -7.10 -8.51
C TRP A 195 -14.58 -7.65 -9.16
N GLN A 196 -13.43 -7.54 -8.48
CA GLN A 196 -12.12 -8.00 -8.95
C GLN A 196 -12.10 -9.52 -9.18
N ARG A 197 -12.76 -10.30 -8.31
CA ARG A 197 -12.93 -11.75 -8.50
C ARG A 197 -13.84 -12.07 -9.69
N ARG A 198 -14.93 -11.32 -9.87
CA ARG A 198 -15.84 -11.49 -11.03
C ARG A 198 -15.13 -11.14 -12.34
N PHE A 199 -14.35 -10.06 -12.34
CA PHE A 199 -13.56 -9.62 -13.48
C PHE A 199 -12.57 -10.70 -13.91
N GLU A 200 -11.78 -11.24 -12.97
CA GLU A 200 -10.84 -12.33 -13.24
C GLU A 200 -11.56 -13.59 -13.78
N GLN A 201 -12.71 -13.94 -13.22
CA GLN A 201 -13.51 -15.07 -13.69
C GLN A 201 -14.01 -14.87 -15.12
N ASN A 202 -14.48 -13.67 -15.46
CA ASN A 202 -14.94 -13.35 -16.82
C ASN A 202 -13.77 -13.33 -17.80
N LEU A 203 -12.63 -12.78 -17.40
CA LEU A 203 -11.40 -12.79 -18.20
C LEU A 203 -10.93 -14.20 -18.53
N ARG A 204 -10.88 -15.09 -17.53
CA ARG A 204 -10.49 -16.49 -17.77
C ARG A 204 -11.44 -17.24 -18.71
N ARG A 205 -12.69 -16.79 -18.82
CA ARG A 205 -13.69 -17.37 -19.73
C ARG A 205 -13.55 -16.84 -21.15
N GLU A 206 -13.46 -15.53 -21.31
CA GLU A 206 -13.42 -14.90 -22.65
C GLU A 206 -12.02 -14.87 -23.27
N LEU A 207 -10.98 -14.76 -22.44
CA LEU A 207 -9.58 -14.60 -22.83
C LEU A 207 -8.70 -15.62 -22.08
N PRO A 208 -8.83 -16.93 -22.36
CA PRO A 208 -8.13 -17.98 -21.61
C PRO A 208 -6.60 -17.94 -21.78
N GLN A 209 -6.11 -17.26 -22.81
CA GLN A 209 -4.68 -17.09 -23.10
C GLN A 209 -4.01 -16.02 -22.22
N LEU A 210 -4.77 -15.19 -21.50
CA LEU A 210 -4.23 -14.14 -20.64
C LEU A 210 -3.53 -14.71 -19.41
N HIS A 211 -2.30 -14.27 -19.17
CA HIS A 211 -1.60 -14.58 -17.94
C HIS A 211 -2.05 -13.61 -16.83
N ILE A 212 -2.55 -14.17 -15.72
CA ILE A 212 -2.99 -13.41 -14.55
C ILE A 212 -2.19 -13.91 -13.35
N GLU A 213 -1.41 -13.01 -12.76
CA GLU A 213 -0.61 -13.25 -11.56
C GLU A 213 -1.23 -12.54 -10.35
N HIS A 214 -1.00 -13.10 -9.16
CA HIS A 214 -1.39 -12.50 -7.88
C HIS A 214 -0.16 -12.28 -7.00
N PRO A 215 0.55 -11.15 -7.17
CA PRO A 215 1.78 -10.88 -6.41
C PRO A 215 1.54 -10.81 -4.89
N SER A 216 0.36 -10.35 -4.50
CA SER A 216 -0.08 -10.27 -3.11
C SER A 216 -1.61 -10.44 -3.04
N PRO A 217 -2.17 -10.74 -1.85
CA PRO A 217 -3.60 -10.63 -1.63
C PRO A 217 -4.12 -9.25 -2.06
N GLY A 218 -5.22 -9.20 -2.82
CA GLY A 218 -5.81 -7.95 -3.32
C GLY A 218 -5.09 -7.28 -4.50
N ARG A 219 -3.94 -7.81 -4.95
CA ARG A 219 -3.24 -7.34 -6.14
C ARG A 219 -3.31 -8.37 -7.26
N GLN A 220 -3.70 -7.92 -8.45
CA GLN A 220 -3.74 -8.73 -9.67
C GLN A 220 -2.90 -8.03 -10.73
N ARG A 221 -2.03 -8.78 -11.39
CA ARG A 221 -1.27 -8.33 -12.55
C ARG A 221 -1.70 -9.14 -13.76
N ILE A 222 -2.08 -8.46 -14.83
CA ILE A 222 -2.57 -9.06 -16.07
C ILE A 222 -1.60 -8.66 -17.19
N THR A 223 -1.02 -9.67 -17.83
CA THR A 223 0.00 -9.47 -18.86
C THR A 223 -0.39 -10.26 -20.12
N PRO A 224 -0.87 -9.58 -21.18
CA PRO A 224 -1.18 -10.20 -22.47
C PRO A 224 0.04 -10.55 -23.32
N GLY A 225 1.22 -10.08 -22.92
CA GLY A 225 2.45 -10.12 -23.73
C GLY A 225 2.45 -9.09 -24.86
N VAL A 226 3.40 -9.24 -25.78
CA VAL A 226 3.57 -8.31 -26.91
C VAL A 226 2.51 -8.57 -27.99
N GLN A 227 1.75 -7.53 -28.32
CA GLN A 227 0.64 -7.53 -29.28
C GLN A 227 0.84 -6.48 -30.39
N SER A 228 0.11 -6.64 -31.49
CA SER A 228 -0.02 -5.59 -32.52
C SER A 228 -0.95 -4.46 -32.06
N SER A 229 -0.90 -3.30 -32.70
CA SER A 229 -1.84 -2.18 -32.41
C SER A 229 -3.30 -2.57 -32.51
N ARG A 230 -3.63 -3.35 -33.54
CA ARG A 230 -5.00 -3.79 -33.82
C ARG A 230 -5.48 -4.79 -32.77
N ASP A 231 -4.66 -5.78 -32.48
CA ASP A 231 -5.01 -6.81 -31.48
C ASP A 231 -5.08 -6.19 -30.08
N LEU A 232 -4.20 -5.23 -29.78
CA LEU A 232 -4.22 -4.51 -28.52
C LEU A 232 -5.48 -3.67 -28.37
N ASN A 233 -5.92 -2.95 -29.41
CA ASN A 233 -7.17 -2.19 -29.38
C ASN A 233 -8.37 -3.10 -29.10
N LEU A 234 -8.48 -4.24 -29.79
CA LEU A 234 -9.56 -5.22 -29.54
C LEU A 234 -9.50 -5.78 -28.12
N LEU A 235 -8.30 -6.10 -27.64
CA LEU A 235 -8.09 -6.60 -26.28
C LEU A 235 -8.51 -5.55 -25.25
N LEU A 236 -8.13 -4.29 -25.45
CA LEU A 236 -8.44 -3.18 -24.55
C LEU A 236 -9.94 -2.92 -24.49
N GLN A 237 -10.63 -2.94 -25.63
CA GLN A 237 -12.09 -2.88 -25.71
C GLN A 237 -12.77 -4.03 -24.95
N THR A 238 -12.26 -5.25 -25.12
CA THR A 238 -12.79 -6.45 -24.43
C THR A 238 -12.55 -6.35 -22.91
N MET A 239 -11.36 -5.94 -22.49
CA MET A 239 -11.00 -5.78 -21.07
C MET A 239 -11.89 -4.73 -20.39
N VAL A 240 -12.07 -3.57 -21.01
CA VAL A 240 -12.85 -2.46 -20.42
C VAL A 240 -14.35 -2.80 -20.38
N THR A 241 -14.88 -3.45 -21.42
CA THR A 241 -16.27 -3.93 -21.41
C THR A 241 -16.51 -5.00 -20.35
N LEU A 242 -15.57 -5.95 -20.17
CA LEU A 242 -15.63 -6.95 -19.10
C LEU A 242 -15.52 -6.33 -17.71
N ALA A 243 -14.64 -5.33 -17.54
CA ALA A 243 -14.49 -4.59 -16.30
C ALA A 243 -15.79 -3.86 -15.94
N GLY A 244 -16.39 -3.13 -16.90
CA GLY A 244 -17.69 -2.48 -16.73
C GLY A 244 -18.80 -3.45 -16.29
N ARG A 245 -18.97 -4.56 -17.02
CA ARG A 245 -19.94 -5.62 -16.65
C ARG A 245 -19.68 -6.19 -15.26
N SER A 246 -18.42 -6.40 -14.88
CA SER A 246 -18.06 -6.92 -13.56
C SER A 246 -18.34 -5.95 -12.41
N ALA A 247 -18.27 -4.64 -12.69
CA ALA A 247 -18.58 -3.56 -11.78
C ALA A 247 -20.08 -3.22 -11.74
N GLY A 248 -20.91 -3.82 -12.60
CA GLY A 248 -22.35 -3.54 -12.70
C GLY A 248 -22.67 -2.30 -13.55
N VAL A 249 -21.72 -1.83 -14.36
CA VAL A 249 -21.90 -0.74 -15.34
C VAL A 249 -22.17 -1.38 -16.70
N GLU A 250 -23.42 -1.34 -17.16
CA GLU A 250 -23.82 -1.99 -18.42
C GLU A 250 -23.37 -1.22 -19.67
N GLN A 251 -23.16 0.09 -19.56
CA GLN A 251 -22.85 0.98 -20.68
C GLN A 251 -21.60 1.79 -20.39
N LEU A 252 -20.44 1.15 -20.53
CA LEU A 252 -19.16 1.86 -20.59
C LEU A 252 -18.71 1.91 -22.07
N PRO A 253 -18.50 3.10 -22.66
CA PRO A 253 -18.08 3.21 -24.04
C PRO A 253 -16.73 2.48 -24.24
N PRO A 254 -16.57 1.76 -25.36
CA PRO A 254 -15.32 1.09 -25.64
C PRO A 254 -14.22 2.15 -25.84
N PRO A 255 -13.03 1.96 -25.26
CA PRO A 255 -11.89 2.82 -25.51
C PRO A 255 -11.41 2.68 -26.95
N GLU A 256 -10.83 3.76 -27.48
CA GLU A 256 -10.21 3.76 -28.79
C GLU A 256 -8.70 3.85 -28.61
N PHE A 257 -8.00 2.88 -29.20
CA PHE A 257 -6.55 2.85 -29.24
C PHE A 257 -6.08 2.72 -30.69
N ASN A 258 -5.21 3.62 -31.12
CA ASN A 258 -4.63 3.58 -32.44
C ASN A 258 -3.14 3.96 -32.41
N LEU A 259 -2.34 3.23 -33.20
CA LEU A 259 -0.93 3.55 -33.43
C LEU A 259 -0.72 3.70 -34.94
N VAL A 260 -0.44 4.92 -35.37
CA VAL A 260 -0.14 5.25 -36.76
C VAL A 260 1.37 5.40 -36.92
N GLU A 261 1.95 4.59 -37.80
CA GLU A 261 3.38 4.61 -38.07
C GLU A 261 3.69 5.18 -39.45
N ARG A 262 4.59 6.16 -39.49
CA ARG A 262 5.13 6.72 -40.73
C ARG A 262 6.60 6.32 -40.86
N ASN A 263 6.86 5.52 -41.88
CA ASN A 263 8.21 5.05 -42.18
C ASN A 263 9.02 6.13 -42.90
N TRP A 264 10.20 6.43 -42.37
CA TRP A 264 11.21 7.30 -42.96
C TRP A 264 12.48 6.49 -43.25
N LEU A 265 13.33 6.98 -44.14
CA LEU A 265 14.56 6.26 -44.54
C LEU A 265 15.52 6.03 -43.35
N VAL A 266 15.51 6.95 -42.38
CA VAL A 266 16.39 6.97 -41.21
C VAL A 266 15.71 6.51 -39.90
N GLY A 267 14.40 6.25 -39.93
CA GLY A 267 13.64 5.98 -38.71
C GLY A 267 12.15 5.83 -38.95
N ILE A 268 11.39 5.71 -37.87
CA ILE A 268 9.93 5.58 -37.90
C ILE A 268 9.37 6.61 -36.93
N GLU A 269 8.35 7.33 -37.40
CA GLU A 269 7.58 8.26 -36.59
C GLU A 269 6.27 7.57 -36.19
N GLN A 270 6.06 7.39 -34.88
CA GLN A 270 4.94 6.67 -34.31
C GLN A 270 4.02 7.67 -33.63
N HIS A 271 2.75 7.72 -34.03
CA HIS A 271 1.70 8.54 -33.42
C HIS A 271 0.71 7.63 -32.71
N LEU A 272 0.64 7.75 -31.40
CA LEU A 272 -0.26 7.01 -30.54
C LEU A 272 -1.42 7.92 -30.15
N HIS A 273 -2.64 7.44 -30.36
CA HIS A 273 -3.89 8.04 -29.89
C HIS A 273 -4.60 7.04 -28.98
N LEU A 274 -4.92 7.47 -27.76
CA LEU A 274 -5.69 6.70 -26.79
C LEU A 274 -6.81 7.58 -26.24
N ASN A 275 -8.05 7.14 -26.42
CA ASN A 275 -9.24 7.77 -25.86
C ASN A 275 -9.93 6.80 -24.89
N LEU A 276 -10.05 7.23 -23.63
CA LEU A 276 -10.71 6.51 -22.56
C LEU A 276 -11.79 7.40 -21.94
N ASP A 277 -13.06 6.98 -22.07
CA ASP A 277 -14.19 7.72 -21.54
C ASP A 277 -14.79 7.01 -20.31
N LEU A 278 -14.56 7.59 -19.13
CA LEU A 278 -15.09 7.12 -17.84
C LEU A 278 -16.25 7.99 -17.34
N ARG A 279 -16.83 8.86 -18.18
CA ARG A 279 -17.97 9.74 -17.79
C ARG A 279 -19.23 8.98 -17.40
N HIS A 280 -19.40 7.79 -17.97
CA HIS A 280 -20.56 6.93 -17.73
C HIS A 280 -20.38 6.02 -16.51
N LEU A 281 -19.21 6.10 -15.87
CA LEU A 281 -18.89 5.33 -14.68
C LEU A 281 -19.49 6.06 -13.47
N PRO A 282 -20.24 5.38 -12.59
CA PRO A 282 -20.77 6.01 -11.38
C PRO A 282 -19.61 6.58 -10.55
N ASP A 283 -19.88 7.57 -9.71
CA ASP A 283 -18.84 8.14 -8.85
C ASP A 283 -18.40 7.08 -7.83
N ILE A 284 -17.31 6.38 -8.15
CA ILE A 284 -16.69 5.37 -7.30
C ILE A 284 -15.62 6.12 -6.50
N PRO A 285 -15.82 6.36 -5.20
CA PRO A 285 -14.84 7.07 -4.39
C PRO A 285 -13.48 6.37 -4.49
N GLY A 286 -12.37 7.09 -4.61
CA GLY A 286 -11.04 6.48 -4.62
C GLY A 286 -10.73 5.53 -5.80
N LEU A 287 -11.49 5.56 -6.90
CA LEU A 287 -11.06 4.97 -8.16
C LEU A 287 -9.98 5.86 -8.80
N GLU A 288 -8.78 5.32 -8.90
CA GLU A 288 -7.66 5.97 -9.59
C GLU A 288 -7.17 5.08 -10.72
N VAL A 289 -7.21 5.57 -11.96
CA VAL A 289 -6.65 4.89 -13.12
C VAL A 289 -5.39 5.62 -13.55
N ASN A 290 -4.21 5.05 -13.31
CA ASN A 290 -2.94 5.61 -13.76
C ASN A 290 -2.55 4.98 -15.09
N LEU A 291 -2.49 5.80 -16.12
CA LEU A 291 -2.00 5.45 -17.46
C LEU A 291 -0.54 5.87 -17.54
N ARG A 292 0.36 4.93 -17.81
CA ARG A 292 1.79 5.15 -17.97
C ARG A 292 2.22 4.69 -19.35
N ILE A 293 2.93 5.54 -20.08
CA ILE A 293 3.43 5.23 -21.43
C ILE A 293 4.96 5.33 -21.41
N ASP A 294 5.62 4.38 -22.08
CA ASP A 294 7.06 4.33 -22.28
C ASP A 294 7.86 4.46 -20.98
N HIS A 295 7.76 3.44 -20.13
CA HIS A 295 8.40 3.39 -18.81
C HIS A 295 7.97 4.52 -17.85
N GLY A 296 6.81 5.13 -18.10
CA GLY A 296 6.29 6.24 -17.30
C GLY A 296 6.92 7.59 -17.64
N GLN A 297 7.45 7.77 -18.86
CA GLN A 297 7.75 9.12 -19.36
C GLN A 297 6.51 10.01 -19.39
N ILE A 298 5.37 9.40 -19.66
CA ILE A 298 4.06 10.04 -19.59
C ILE A 298 3.27 9.30 -18.53
N GLN A 299 2.71 10.05 -17.58
CA GLN A 299 1.82 9.55 -16.56
C GLN A 299 0.58 10.44 -16.52
N HIS A 300 -0.59 9.83 -16.65
CA HIS A 300 -1.86 10.52 -16.53
C HIS A 300 -2.76 9.74 -15.58
N THR A 301 -3.31 10.43 -14.58
CA THR A 301 -4.22 9.83 -13.61
C THR A 301 -5.63 10.27 -13.97
N VAL A 302 -6.51 9.30 -14.13
CA VAL A 302 -7.92 9.51 -14.49
C VAL A 302 -8.80 9.12 -13.32
N HIS A 303 -9.75 9.99 -13.01
CA HIS A 303 -10.77 9.74 -11.99
C HIS A 303 -12.10 9.29 -12.62
N SER A 304 -13.00 8.77 -11.80
CA SER A 304 -14.35 8.44 -12.26
C SER A 304 -15.06 9.70 -12.75
N GLY A 305 -15.83 9.59 -13.83
CA GLY A 305 -16.55 10.74 -14.40
C GLY A 305 -15.74 11.59 -15.38
N GLU A 306 -14.47 11.25 -15.65
CA GLU A 306 -13.61 11.99 -16.57
C GLU A 306 -13.48 11.29 -17.94
N GLN A 307 -13.14 12.06 -18.97
CA GLN A 307 -12.69 11.54 -20.26
C GLN A 307 -11.24 11.94 -20.45
N VAL A 308 -10.43 11.02 -20.95
CA VAL A 308 -9.01 11.23 -21.22
C VAL A 308 -8.72 10.91 -22.67
N GLU A 309 -8.09 11.88 -23.32
CA GLU A 309 -7.54 11.76 -24.66
C GLU A 309 -6.04 12.01 -24.59
N LEU A 310 -5.27 11.02 -25.01
CA LEU A 310 -3.81 11.01 -24.96
C LEU A 310 -3.28 10.87 -26.39
N ASP A 311 -2.64 11.95 -26.85
CA ASP A 311 -1.94 12.01 -28.13
C ASP A 311 -0.45 12.12 -27.90
N GLN A 312 0.31 11.16 -28.42
CA GLN A 312 1.76 11.15 -28.29
C GLN A 312 2.44 10.79 -29.61
N SER A 313 3.41 11.63 -30.02
CA SER A 313 4.33 11.30 -31.10
C SER A 313 5.68 10.87 -30.56
N ARG A 314 6.28 9.86 -31.19
CA ARG A 314 7.60 9.34 -30.85
C ARG A 314 8.39 9.05 -32.11
N TRP A 315 9.63 9.51 -32.11
CA TRP A 315 10.61 9.16 -33.15
C TRP A 315 11.47 7.97 -32.70
N ARG A 316 11.62 6.99 -33.59
CA ARG A 316 12.52 5.85 -33.40
C ARG A 316 13.54 5.79 -34.53
N TRP A 317 14.82 5.84 -34.19
CA TRP A 317 15.89 5.69 -35.17
C TRP A 317 16.00 4.26 -35.68
N SER A 318 16.14 4.11 -37.00
CA SER A 318 16.43 2.82 -37.63
C SER A 318 17.94 2.61 -37.70
N PRO A 319 18.50 1.52 -37.13
CA PRO A 319 19.93 1.25 -37.23
C PRO A 319 20.37 1.06 -38.69
N LEU A 320 19.50 0.47 -39.53
CA LEU A 320 19.73 0.33 -40.97
C LEU A 320 19.72 1.68 -41.67
N GLY A 321 18.80 2.56 -41.28
CA GLY A 321 18.70 3.91 -41.83
C GLY A 321 19.91 4.78 -41.49
N LEU A 322 20.38 4.71 -40.23
CA LEU A 322 21.62 5.35 -39.79
C LEU A 322 22.84 4.79 -40.53
N GLY A 323 22.90 3.47 -40.74
CA GLY A 323 23.96 2.82 -41.52
C GLY A 323 23.97 3.28 -42.98
N SER A 324 22.79 3.38 -43.61
CA SER A 324 22.65 3.90 -44.98
C SER A 324 23.11 5.36 -45.07
N LEU A 325 22.71 6.20 -44.12
CA LEU A 325 23.13 7.59 -44.05
C LEU A 325 24.66 7.71 -43.90
N LEU A 326 25.27 6.89 -43.03
CA LEU A 326 26.72 6.85 -42.86
C LEU A 326 27.45 6.48 -44.17
N ILE A 327 26.95 5.49 -44.90
CA ILE A 327 27.54 5.08 -46.19
C ILE A 327 27.46 6.23 -47.20
N VAL A 328 26.33 6.92 -47.29
CA VAL A 328 26.17 8.09 -48.18
C VAL A 328 27.14 9.20 -47.81
N VAL A 329 27.32 9.48 -46.51
CA VAL A 329 28.28 10.48 -46.01
C VAL A 329 29.73 10.08 -46.35
N LEU A 330 30.11 8.82 -46.14
CA LEU A 330 31.43 8.31 -46.48
C LEU A 330 31.69 8.34 -47.99
N MET A 331 30.68 8.01 -48.80
CA MET A 331 30.78 8.08 -50.25
C MET A 331 30.93 9.54 -50.73
N GLY A 332 30.15 10.47 -50.15
CA GLY A 332 30.29 11.90 -50.41
C GLY A 332 31.67 12.44 -50.01
N CYS A 333 32.17 12.05 -48.84
CA CYS A 333 33.51 12.41 -48.37
C CYS A 333 34.60 11.84 -49.31
N SER A 334 34.46 10.58 -49.73
CA SER A 334 35.36 9.95 -50.71
C SER A 334 35.37 10.71 -52.04
N LEU A 335 34.22 11.10 -52.57
CA LEU A 335 34.11 11.89 -53.80
C LEU A 335 34.72 13.29 -53.65
N LEU A 336 34.53 13.94 -52.50
CA LEU A 336 35.14 15.23 -52.19
C LEU A 336 36.67 15.11 -52.14
N LEU A 337 37.20 14.09 -51.46
CA LEU A 337 38.63 13.81 -51.41
C LEU A 337 39.20 13.49 -52.79
N GLN A 338 38.48 12.72 -53.61
CA GLN A 338 38.86 12.48 -55.01
C GLN A 338 38.88 13.78 -55.83
N GLY A 339 37.91 14.67 -55.61
CA GLY A 339 37.86 16.00 -56.24
C GLY A 339 39.04 16.88 -55.82
N VAL A 340 39.39 16.91 -54.53
CA VAL A 340 40.55 17.63 -54.00
C VAL A 340 41.84 17.04 -54.57
N ARG A 341 41.98 15.71 -54.59
CA ARG A 341 43.13 15.02 -55.17
C ARG A 341 43.33 15.37 -56.66
N ARG A 342 42.24 15.40 -57.45
CA ARG A 342 42.27 15.82 -58.85
C ARG A 342 42.72 17.28 -58.98
N LYS A 343 42.20 18.18 -58.14
CA LYS A 343 42.63 19.60 -58.13
C LYS A 343 44.09 19.80 -57.73
N LEU A 344 44.64 18.93 -56.89
CA LEU A 344 46.05 18.94 -56.48
C LEU A 344 47.00 18.33 -57.53
N GLY A 345 46.52 17.95 -58.71
CA GLY A 345 47.36 17.49 -59.82
C GLY A 345 47.80 16.02 -59.74
N PHE A 346 47.32 15.25 -58.77
CA PHE A 346 47.53 13.80 -58.71
C PHE A 346 46.53 13.07 -59.63
N GLY A 347 46.59 13.37 -60.93
CA GLY A 347 45.80 12.72 -61.97
C GLY A 347 46.24 11.27 -62.22
N PHE A 348 45.35 10.48 -62.84
CA PHE A 348 45.68 9.11 -63.25
C PHE A 348 46.90 9.12 -64.18
N PRO A 349 47.87 8.20 -64.03
CA PRO A 349 48.99 8.10 -64.95
C PRO A 349 48.44 7.86 -66.36
N GLU A 350 48.75 8.76 -67.28
CA GLU A 350 48.50 8.53 -68.70
C GLU A 350 49.25 7.27 -69.11
N LEU A 351 48.52 6.26 -69.59
CA LEU A 351 49.14 5.06 -70.15
C LEU A 351 49.95 5.50 -71.38
N PRO A 352 51.22 5.07 -71.52
CA PRO A 352 51.98 5.35 -72.74
C PRO A 352 51.24 4.73 -73.93
N ALA A 353 51.02 5.58 -74.95
CA ALA A 353 50.32 5.24 -76.19
C ALA A 353 51.01 4.13 -76.99
#